data_AF-A0A4V3SXE3-F1
#
_entry.id   AF-A0A4V3SXE3-F1
#
_cell.length_a   1.000
_cell.length_b   1.000
_cell.length_c   1.000
_cell.angle_alpha   90.00
_cell.angle_beta   90.00
_cell.angle_gamma   90.00
#
_symmetry.space_group_name_H-M   'P 1'
#
loop_
_entity.id
_entity.type
_entity.pdbx_description
1 polymer ?
#
loop_
_entity_poly.entity_id
_entity_poly.type
_entity_poly.pdbx_seq_one_letter_code
_entity_poly.pdbx_strand_id
1 'polypeptide(L)'
;MTTVATVSEGTDNPYALSHLDSLESEAVHIFREVAGEFERPVILFSGGKDSILMLHLALKAFAPAPVPFALLHVDTGHNFPEVLEY
;
A
#
# COMPACT_ATOMS: atom_id res chain seq x y z
N MET A 1 10.25 -3.11 29.44
CA MET A 1 8.88 -2.56 29.38
C MET A 1 8.99 -1.25 28.64
N THR A 2 8.92 -1.30 27.30
CA THR A 2 9.16 -0.13 26.45
C THR A 2 7.82 0.55 26.20
N THR A 3 7.60 1.68 26.84
CA THR A 3 6.40 2.51 26.66
C THR A 3 6.42 3.11 25.25
N VAL A 4 5.43 2.75 24.43
CA VAL A 4 5.18 3.43 23.16
C VAL A 4 4.64 4.82 23.49
N ALA A 5 5.38 5.85 23.09
CA ALA A 5 4.92 7.23 23.19
C ALA A 5 3.71 7.41 22.27
N THR A 6 2.53 7.64 22.85
CA THR A 6 1.33 8.03 22.12
C THR A 6 1.49 9.48 21.68
N VAL A 7 1.80 9.68 20.39
CA VAL A 7 1.75 11.02 19.79
C VAL A 7 0.28 11.37 19.57
N SER A 8 -0.27 12.19 20.46
CA SER A 8 -1.57 12.81 20.31
C SER A 8 -1.43 14.10 19.48
N GLU A 9 -1.52 14.00 18.16
CA GLU A 9 -1.72 15.19 17.33
C GLU A 9 -3.20 15.58 17.37
N GLY A 10 -3.55 16.40 18.36
CA GLY A 10 -4.86 17.03 18.46
C GLY A 10 -4.95 18.22 17.52
N THR A 11 -5.71 18.06 16.44
CA THR A 11 -6.36 19.18 15.73
C THR A 11 -7.86 18.94 15.82
N ASP A 12 -8.55 19.77 16.60
CA ASP A 12 -10.00 19.70 16.87
C ASP A 12 -10.82 20.18 15.64
N ASN A 13 -10.43 19.73 14.46
CA ASN A 13 -11.10 19.94 13.19
C ASN A 13 -11.40 18.56 12.59
N PRO A 14 -12.67 18.13 12.50
CA PRO A 14 -13.04 16.83 11.95
C PRO A 14 -12.68 16.66 10.47
N TYR A 15 -12.25 17.74 9.80
CA TYR A 15 -11.78 17.75 8.42
C TYR A 15 -10.27 17.77 8.29
N ALA A 16 -9.52 17.86 9.39
CA ALA A 16 -8.06 17.77 9.34
C ALA A 16 -7.66 16.31 9.10
N LEU A 17 -6.89 16.08 8.03
CA LEU A 17 -6.31 14.77 7.78
C LEU A 17 -5.22 14.50 8.80
N SER A 18 -5.21 13.29 9.37
CA SER A 18 -4.02 12.84 10.09
C SER A 18 -2.85 12.68 9.13
N HIS A 19 -1.64 12.52 9.67
CA HIS A 19 -0.47 12.23 8.86
C HIS A 19 -0.65 10.96 8.00
N LEU A 20 -1.24 9.91 8.58
CA LEU A 20 -1.47 8.64 7.86
C LEU A 20 -2.58 8.79 6.80
N ASP A 21 -3.64 9.56 7.08
CA ASP A 21 -4.69 9.83 6.07
C ASP A 21 -4.12 10.59 4.87
N SER A 22 -3.20 11.52 5.13
CA SER A 22 -2.51 12.28 4.08
C SER A 22 -1.66 11.36 3.20
N LEU A 23 -0.85 10.49 3.81
CA LEU A 23 -0.02 9.51 3.09
C LEU A 23 -0.85 8.50 2.31
N GLU A 24 -1.96 8.04 2.88
CA GLU A 24 -2.88 7.13 2.21
C GLU A 24 -3.52 7.80 0.99
N SER A 25 -3.98 9.05 1.13
CA SER A 25 -4.55 9.82 0.02
C SER A 25 -3.53 10.01 -1.11
N GLU A 26 -2.27 10.31 -0.77
CA GLU A 26 -1.19 10.44 -1.75
C GLU A 26 -0.93 9.11 -2.49
N ALA A 27 -0.85 8.00 -1.76
CA ALA A 27 -0.65 6.69 -2.38
C ALA A 27 -1.82 6.29 -3.31
N VAL A 28 -3.07 6.54 -2.90
CA VAL A 28 -4.27 6.30 -3.73
C VAL A 28 -4.22 7.13 -5.00
N HIS A 29 -3.81 8.40 -4.90
CA HIS A 29 -3.67 9.26 -6.06
C HIS A 29 -2.63 8.71 -7.04
N ILE A 30 -1.44 8.32 -6.56
CA ILE A 30 -0.37 7.75 -7.38
C ILE A 30 -0.86 6.49 -8.12
N PHE A 31 -1.56 5.58 -7.45
CA PHE A 31 -2.09 4.38 -8.10
C PHE A 31 -3.05 4.71 -9.24
N ARG A 32 -3.93 5.70 -9.06
CA ARG A 32 -4.91 6.10 -10.08
C ARG A 32 -4.26 6.78 -11.27
N GLU A 33 -3.25 7.61 -11.05
CA GLU A 33 -2.45 8.20 -12.14
C GLU A 33 -1.75 7.11 -12.95
N VAL A 34 -1.10 6.14 -12.30
CA VAL A 34 -0.43 5.03 -12.99
C VAL A 34 -1.42 4.19 -13.81
N ALA A 35 -2.63 3.96 -13.29
CA ALA A 35 -3.66 3.24 -14.04
C ALA A 35 -4.21 4.04 -15.24
N GLY A 36 -4.19 5.37 -15.18
CA GLY A 36 -4.64 6.25 -16.27
C GLY A 36 -3.61 6.43 -17.38
N GLU A 37 -2.32 6.43 -17.01
CA GLU A 37 -1.22 6.80 -17.91
C GLU A 37 -0.49 5.60 -18.54
N PHE A 38 -0.56 4.40 -17.96
CA PHE A 38 0.20 3.23 -18.43
C PHE A 38 -0.69 2.09 -18.91
N GLU A 39 -0.32 1.46 -20.03
CA GLU A 39 -1.10 0.36 -20.62
C GLU A 39 -0.98 -0.98 -19.86
N ARG A 40 0.19 -1.29 -19.30
CA ARG A 40 0.48 -2.58 -18.63
C ARG A 40 1.27 -2.45 -17.32
N PRO A 41 0.79 -1.66 -16.36
CA PRO A 41 1.43 -1.55 -15.05
C PRO A 41 1.34 -2.86 -14.24
N VAL A 42 2.37 -3.11 -13.44
CA VAL A 42 2.44 -4.23 -12.49
C VAL A 42 2.84 -3.72 -11.11
N ILE A 43 2.36 -4.38 -10.05
CA ILE A 43 2.87 -4.18 -8.70
C ILE A 43 3.97 -5.21 -8.46
N LEU A 44 5.19 -4.75 -8.18
CA LEU A 44 6.26 -5.60 -7.71
C LEU A 44 5.93 -6.09 -6.30
N PHE A 45 5.75 -7.40 -6.16
CA PHE A 45 5.24 -8.01 -4.94
C PHE A 45 6.24 -9.02 -4.38
N SER A 46 6.83 -8.71 -3.23
CA SER A 46 7.82 -9.58 -2.57
C SER A 46 7.24 -10.47 -1.47
N GLY A 47 5.97 -10.30 -1.12
CA GLY A 47 5.38 -10.92 0.08
C GLY A 47 5.84 -10.29 1.40
N GLY A 48 6.66 -9.23 1.35
CA GLY A 48 7.08 -8.46 2.52
C GLY A 48 6.06 -7.41 2.96
N LYS A 49 6.27 -6.82 4.14
CA LYS A 49 5.36 -5.83 4.75
C LYS A 49 5.01 -4.66 3.81
N ASP A 50 6.00 -4.14 3.09
CA ASP A 50 5.83 -2.94 2.27
C ASP A 50 5.02 -3.27 1.01
N SER A 51 5.29 -4.40 0.36
CA SER A 51 4.51 -4.86 -0.80
C SER A 51 3.08 -5.27 -0.43
N ILE A 52 2.88 -5.81 0.78
CA ILE A 52 1.53 -6.11 1.30
C ILE A 52 0.76 -4.81 1.52
N LEU A 53 1.39 -3.80 2.14
CA LEU A 53 0.77 -2.49 2.30
C LEU A 53 0.45 -1.84 0.95
N MET A 54 1.35 -1.98 -0.03
CA MET A 54 1.10 -1.47 -1.38
C MET A 54 -0.10 -2.15 -2.06
N LEU A 55 -0.24 -3.47 -1.94
CA LEU A 55 -1.42 -4.18 -2.41
C LEU A 55 -2.69 -3.72 -1.70
N HIS A 56 -2.64 -3.51 -0.37
CA HIS A 56 -3.77 -2.98 0.39
C HIS A 56 -4.20 -1.58 -0.10
N LEU A 57 -3.24 -0.68 -0.32
CA LEU A 57 -3.50 0.66 -0.83
C LEU A 57 -4.04 0.63 -2.27
N ALA A 58 -3.56 -0.28 -3.12
CA ALA A 58 -4.11 -0.48 -4.46
C ALA A 58 -5.58 -0.94 -4.39
N LEU A 59 -5.90 -1.91 -3.52
CA LEU A 59 -7.29 -2.34 -3.30
C LEU A 59 -8.19 -1.17 -2.87
N LYS A 60 -7.71 -0.30 -1.97
CA LYS A 60 -8.43 0.91 -1.56
C LYS A 60 -8.59 1.92 -2.70
N ALA A 61 -7.57 2.07 -3.56
CA ALA A 61 -7.59 3.02 -4.67
C ALA A 61 -8.67 2.68 -5.71
N PHE A 62 -8.96 1.40 -5.93
CA PHE A 62 -9.89 0.95 -6.97
C PHE A 62 -11.22 0.44 -6.46
N ALA A 63 -11.41 0.27 -5.15
CA ALA A 63 -12.68 -0.16 -4.58
C ALA A 63 -13.86 0.73 -5.09
N PRO A 64 -15.00 0.12 -5.51
CA PRO A 64 -15.33 -1.31 -5.45
C PRO A 64 -14.89 -2.12 -6.68
N ALA A 65 -14.23 -1.51 -7.65
CA ALA A 65 -13.73 -2.19 -8.84
C ALA A 65 -12.48 -3.04 -8.52
N PRO A 66 -12.20 -4.08 -9.32
CA PRO A 66 -10.95 -4.83 -9.19
C PRO A 66 -9.73 -3.96 -9.52
N VAL A 67 -8.59 -4.27 -8.90
CA VAL A 67 -7.31 -3.61 -9.17
C VAL A 67 -6.86 -3.94 -10.60
N PRO A 68 -6.54 -2.95 -11.45
CA PRO A 68 -6.19 -3.17 -12.85
C PRO A 68 -4.71 -3.57 -13.07
N PHE A 69 -4.03 -4.08 -12.03
CA PHE A 69 -2.62 -4.41 -12.05
C PHE A 69 -2.39 -5.91 -11.84
N ALA A 70 -1.46 -6.49 -12.58
CA ALA A 70 -0.92 -7.80 -12.22
C ALA A 70 0.09 -7.66 -11.06
N LEU A 71 0.23 -8.72 -10.26
CA LEU A 71 1.31 -8.85 -9.30
C LEU A 71 2.50 -9.57 -9.95
N LEU A 72 3.70 -9.04 -9.75
CA LEU A 72 4.94 -9.64 -10.24
C LEU A 72 5.87 -9.91 -9.07
N HIS A 73 6.14 -11.19 -8.81
CA HIS A 73 7.17 -11.63 -7.87
C HIS A 73 8.44 -12.02 -8.63
N VAL A 74 9.58 -11.51 -8.19
CA VAL A 74 10.89 -11.89 -8.72
C VAL A 74 11.51 -12.90 -7.77
N ASP A 75 11.48 -14.18 -8.16
CA ASP A 75 12.12 -15.23 -7.38
C ASP A 75 13.63 -15.28 -7.67
N THR A 76 14.42 -15.12 -6.62
CA THR A 76 15.89 -15.18 -6.69
C THR A 76 16.44 -16.56 -6.33
N GLY A 77 15.59 -17.47 -5.85
CA GLY A 77 16.00 -18.75 -5.25
C GLY A 77 16.44 -18.64 -3.78
N HIS A 78 16.39 -17.44 -3.19
CA HIS A 78 16.77 -17.19 -1.79
C HIS A 78 15.59 -16.73 -0.91
N ASN A 79 14.35 -16.86 -1.40
CA ASN A 79 13.17 -16.55 -0.61
C ASN A 79 13.03 -17.51 0.57
N PHE A 80 12.57 -16.99 1.70
CA PHE A 80 12.18 -17.82 2.83
C PHE A 80 11.01 -18.72 2.40
N PRO A 81 11.05 -20.04 2.66
CA PRO A 81 9.96 -20.95 2.30
C PRO A 81 8.60 -20.46 2.81
N GLU A 82 8.58 -19.83 3.98
CA GLU A 82 7.39 -19.26 4.60
C GLU A 82 6.78 -18.15 3.75
N VAL A 83 7.58 -17.34 3.06
CA VAL A 83 7.05 -16.26 2.20
C VAL A 83 6.37 -16.82 0.95
N LEU A 84 6.79 -18.02 0.50
CA LEU A 84 6.22 -18.69 -0.67
C LEU A 84 4.96 -19.50 -0.36
N GLU A 85 4.72 -19.82 0.91
CA GLU A 85 3.57 -20.62 1.36
C GLU A 85 2.27 -19.80 1.50
N TYR A 86 2.38 -18.49 1.72
CA TYR A 86 1.25 -17.56 1.87
C TYR A 86 0.88 -16.83 0.58
#